data_AF-A0A820Z7X3-F1
#
_entry.id   AF-A0A820Z7X3-F1
#
_cell.length_a   1.000
_cell.length_b   1.000
_cell.length_c   1.000
_cell.angle_alpha   90.00
_cell.angle_beta   90.00
_cell.angle_gamma   90.00
#
_symmetry.space_group_name_H-M   'P 1'
#
loop_
_entity.id
_entity.type
_entity.pdbx_description
1 polymer ?
#
loop_
_entity_poly.entity_id
_entity_poly.type
_entity_poly.pdbx_seq_one_letter_code
_entity_poly.pdbx_strand_id
1 'polypeptide(L)'
;MQDSIRTDTNGLLKSDQFVDTRFWIPPVGVTAFLVLFSRNHNYLAENLLKIDETSRFSSLKDQQRDEALFQTARLINQRTYVNIIIHDYLR
;
A
#
# COMPACT_ATOMS: atom_id res chain seq x y z
N MET A 1 4.32 -4.41 -13.72
CA MET A 1 5.17 -4.90 -12.60
C MET A 1 4.43 -4.81 -11.27
N GLN A 2 3.79 -3.67 -10.96
CA GLN A 2 2.91 -3.54 -9.78
C GLN A 2 1.68 -4.45 -9.86
N ASP A 3 1.20 -4.74 -11.07
CA ASP A 3 -0.06 -5.45 -11.30
C ASP A 3 0.01 -6.93 -10.88
N SER A 4 1.22 -7.50 -10.75
CA SER A 4 1.38 -8.90 -10.31
C SER A 4 0.95 -9.14 -8.86
N ILE A 5 1.02 -8.11 -8.01
CA ILE A 5 0.70 -8.19 -6.59
C ILE A 5 -0.64 -7.56 -6.23
N ARG A 6 -1.31 -6.90 -7.17
CA ARG A 6 -2.63 -6.30 -6.94
C ARG A 6 -3.73 -7.36 -6.98
N THR A 7 -4.82 -7.12 -6.25
CA THR A 7 -6.06 -7.89 -6.37
C THR A 7 -7.01 -7.29 -7.41
N ASP A 8 -6.68 -6.10 -7.94
CA ASP A 8 -7.52 -5.28 -8.83
C ASP A 8 -8.94 -5.04 -8.29
N THR A 9 -9.06 -5.06 -6.96
CA THR A 9 -10.30 -4.84 -6.22
C THR A 9 -10.03 -3.94 -5.01
N ASN A 10 -10.77 -2.84 -4.91
CA ASN A 10 -10.72 -1.85 -3.82
C ASN A 10 -9.32 -1.28 -3.50
N GLY A 11 -8.41 -1.29 -4.48
CA GLY A 11 -7.05 -0.78 -4.35
C GLY A 11 -6.13 -1.65 -3.50
N LEU A 12 -6.51 -2.91 -3.26
CA LEU A 12 -5.80 -3.83 -2.37
C LEU A 12 -4.64 -4.56 -3.05
N LEU A 13 -3.68 -4.93 -2.23
CA LEU A 13 -2.61 -5.88 -2.53
C LEU A 13 -3.01 -7.28 -2.07
N LYS A 14 -2.50 -8.29 -2.76
CA LYS A 14 -2.53 -9.68 -2.30
C LYS A 14 -1.83 -9.78 -0.94
N SER A 15 -2.36 -10.60 -0.05
CA SER A 15 -1.88 -10.73 1.33
C SER A 15 -0.37 -11.01 1.37
N ASP A 16 0.36 -10.17 2.09
CA ASP A 16 1.80 -10.30 2.37
C ASP A 16 2.68 -10.44 1.12
N GLN A 17 2.27 -9.82 0.00
CA GLN A 17 3.02 -9.85 -1.27
C GLN A 17 3.84 -8.58 -1.50
N PHE A 18 4.96 -8.75 -2.22
CA PHE A 18 5.82 -7.70 -2.76
C PHE A 18 6.43 -8.16 -4.09
N VAL A 19 6.72 -7.22 -5.00
CA VAL A 19 7.11 -7.54 -6.39
C VAL A 19 8.55 -8.02 -6.50
N ASP A 20 9.46 -7.46 -5.70
CA ASP A 20 10.89 -7.58 -5.93
C ASP A 20 11.47 -8.85 -5.29
N THR A 21 12.01 -9.74 -6.15
CA THR A 21 12.58 -11.03 -5.75
C THR A 21 13.94 -10.90 -5.06
N ARG A 22 14.58 -9.73 -5.12
CA ARG A 22 15.87 -9.50 -4.44
C ARG A 22 15.76 -9.55 -2.92
N PHE A 23 14.55 -9.44 -2.37
CA PHE A 23 14.29 -9.48 -0.92
C PHE A 23 14.07 -10.88 -0.35
N TRP A 24 14.33 -11.93 -1.13
CA TRP A 24 14.28 -13.33 -0.68
C TRP A 24 15.58 -13.79 0.00
N ILE A 25 16.71 -13.15 -0.33
CA ILE A 25 18.04 -13.47 0.18
C ILE A 25 18.42 -12.66 1.44
N PRO A 26 18.03 -11.37 1.59
CA PRO A 26 18.36 -10.56 2.76
C PRO A 26 17.83 -11.14 4.08
N PRO A 27 18.35 -10.65 5.23
CA PRO A 27 17.90 -11.08 6.54
C PRO A 27 16.39 -10.90 6.71
N VAL A 28 15.76 -11.83 7.44
CA VAL A 28 14.31 -11.90 7.68
C VAL A 28 13.68 -10.59 8.18
N GLY A 29 14.47 -9.72 8.83
CA GLY A 29 14.01 -8.41 9.27
C GLY A 29 13.57 -7.50 8.10
N VAL A 30 14.30 -7.51 6.99
CA VAL A 30 13.95 -6.71 5.80
C VAL A 30 12.64 -7.20 5.20
N THR A 31 12.48 -8.52 5.08
CA THR A 31 11.26 -9.15 4.60
C THR A 31 10.07 -8.86 5.52
N ALA A 32 10.27 -8.87 6.84
CA ALA A 32 9.23 -8.51 7.82
C ALA A 32 8.76 -7.06 7.65
N PHE A 33 9.67 -6.11 7.39
CA PHE A 33 9.28 -4.73 7.07
C PHE A 33 8.45 -4.65 5.79
N LEU A 34 8.81 -5.38 4.73
CA LEU A 34 8.03 -5.40 3.48
C LEU A 34 6.61 -5.93 3.70
N VAL A 35 6.47 -7.01 4.50
CA VAL A 35 5.17 -7.56 4.88
C VAL A 35 4.36 -6.54 5.69
N LEU A 36 4.99 -5.85 6.64
CA LEU A 36 4.34 -4.80 7.43
C LEU A 36 3.79 -3.68 6.52
N PHE A 37 4.59 -3.17 5.60
CA PHE A 37 4.16 -2.12 4.67
C PHE A 37 3.13 -2.61 3.66
N SER A 38 3.14 -3.89 3.29
CA SER A 38 2.08 -4.52 2.48
C SER A 38 0.74 -4.52 3.22
N ARG A 39 0.73 -4.94 4.50
CA ARG A 39 -0.46 -4.89 5.37
C ARG A 39 -0.93 -3.46 5.63
N ASN A 40 -0.01 -2.53 5.86
CA ASN A 40 -0.36 -1.13 6.08
C ASN A 40 -1.02 -0.50 4.84
N HIS A 41 -0.56 -0.84 3.63
CA HIS A 41 -1.22 -0.41 2.39
C HIS A 41 -2.69 -0.87 2.35
N ASN A 42 -2.95 -2.15 2.63
CA ASN A 42 -4.31 -2.70 2.64
C ASN A 42 -5.18 -2.03 3.71
N TYR A 43 -4.64 -1.84 4.92
CA TYR A 43 -5.30 -1.12 5.98
C TYR A 43 -5.67 0.32 5.55
N LEU A 44 -4.75 1.05 4.91
CA LEU A 44 -5.00 2.39 4.42
C LEU A 44 -6.08 2.41 3.32
N ALA A 45 -6.01 1.51 2.34
CA ALA A 45 -7.00 1.42 1.27
C ALA A 45 -8.41 1.14 1.81
N GLU A 46 -8.55 0.23 2.78
CA GLU A 46 -9.82 -0.02 3.46
C GLU A 46 -10.34 1.21 4.21
N ASN A 47 -9.48 1.91 4.94
CA ASN A 47 -9.90 3.10 5.69
C ASN A 47 -10.28 4.26 4.77
N LEU A 48 -9.55 4.46 3.67
CA LEU A 48 -9.90 5.46 2.66
C LEU A 48 -11.30 5.20 2.09
N LEU A 49 -11.65 3.94 1.83
CA LEU A 49 -12.98 3.56 1.36
C LEU A 49 -14.05 3.65 2.45
N LYS A 50 -13.72 3.33 3.72
CA LYS A 50 -14.65 3.44 4.86
C LYS A 50 -15.02 4.89 5.16
N ILE A 51 -14.07 5.81 5.08
CA ILE A 51 -14.29 7.24 5.35
C ILE A 51 -14.93 7.91 4.14
N ASP A 52 -14.41 7.64 2.94
CA ASP A 52 -14.84 8.19 1.65
C ASP A 52 -15.23 9.68 1.69
N GLU A 53 -14.28 10.52 2.10
CA GLU A 53 -14.49 11.95 2.22
C GLU A 53 -14.99 12.56 0.90
N THR A 54 -16.09 13.33 0.97
CA THR A 54 -16.71 14.01 -0.19
C THR A 54 -17.19 13.05 -1.29
N SER A 55 -17.40 11.76 -0.98
CA SER A 55 -17.81 10.73 -1.95
C SER A 55 -16.83 10.60 -3.13
N ARG A 56 -15.55 10.90 -2.90
CA ARG A 56 -14.51 10.92 -3.93
C ARG A 56 -14.31 9.55 -4.57
N PHE A 57 -14.42 8.46 -3.79
CA PHE A 57 -14.24 7.10 -4.28
C PHE A 57 -15.55 6.47 -4.71
N SER A 58 -16.67 6.75 -4.02
CA SER A 58 -17.99 6.21 -4.40
C SER A 58 -18.55 6.78 -5.70
N SER A 59 -18.11 7.96 -6.13
CA SER A 59 -18.52 8.58 -7.41
C SER A 59 -17.84 7.98 -8.64
N LEU A 60 -16.79 7.16 -8.46
CA LEU A 60 -16.00 6.58 -9.54
C LEU A 60 -16.53 5.20 -9.95
N LYS A 61 -16.32 4.83 -11.22
CA LYS A 61 -16.55 3.46 -11.71
C LYS A 61 -15.55 2.50 -11.05
N ASP A 62 -15.91 1.22 -10.93
CA ASP A 62 -15.13 0.22 -10.18
C ASP A 62 -13.62 0.21 -10.51
N GLN A 63 -13.24 0.23 -11.78
CA GLN A 63 -11.82 0.22 -12.18
C GLN A 63 -11.10 1.55 -11.87
N GLN A 64 -11.79 2.68 -12.03
CA GLN A 64 -11.24 4.00 -11.68
C GLN A 64 -11.12 4.16 -10.18
N ARG A 65 -12.08 3.61 -9.42
CA ARG A 65 -12.08 3.58 -7.96
C ARG A 65 -10.90 2.75 -7.45
N ASP A 66 -10.70 1.55 -8.00
CA ASP A 66 -9.58 0.67 -7.64
C ASP A 66 -8.24 1.38 -7.80
N GLU A 67 -8.01 1.99 -8.98
CA GLU A 67 -6.77 2.72 -9.25
C GLU A 67 -6.60 3.94 -8.34
N ALA A 68 -7.66 4.73 -8.14
CA ALA A 68 -7.61 5.90 -7.28
C ALA A 68 -7.31 5.55 -5.81
N LEU A 69 -7.92 4.48 -5.29
CA LEU A 69 -7.65 3.95 -3.95
C LEU A 69 -6.22 3.43 -3.85
N PHE A 70 -5.79 2.61 -4.80
CA PHE A 70 -4.45 2.05 -4.82
C PHE A 70 -3.37 3.15 -4.80
N GLN A 71 -3.48 4.14 -5.69
CA GLN A 71 -2.49 5.20 -5.76
C GLN A 71 -2.50 6.10 -4.52
N THR A 72 -3.68 6.41 -3.98
CA THR A 72 -3.80 7.23 -2.76
C THR A 72 -3.20 6.50 -1.55
N ALA A 73 -3.55 5.23 -1.35
CA ALA A 73 -2.99 4.40 -0.27
C ALA A 73 -1.47 4.25 -0.42
N ARG A 74 -0.96 4.02 -1.64
CA ARG A 74 0.47 3.92 -1.92
C ARG A 74 1.22 5.19 -1.55
N LEU A 75 0.71 6.37 -1.93
CA LEU A 75 1.34 7.65 -1.64
C LEU A 75 1.44 7.90 -0.13
N ILE A 76 0.37 7.62 0.61
CA ILE A 76 0.36 7.73 2.08
C ILE A 76 1.38 6.76 2.68
N ASN A 77 1.36 5.50 2.25
CA ASN A 77 2.26 4.46 2.77
C ASN A 77 3.75 4.81 2.52
N GLN A 78 4.07 5.33 1.33
CA GLN A 78 5.42 5.80 0.99
C GLN A 78 5.83 7.01 1.83
N ARG A 79 4.92 7.97 2.06
CA ARG A 79 5.19 9.12 2.92
C ARG A 79 5.50 8.68 4.35
N THR A 80 4.75 7.71 4.88
CA THR A 80 4.99 7.12 6.21
C THR A 80 6.36 6.46 6.27
N TYR A 81 6.74 5.66 5.27
CA TYR A 81 8.08 5.07 5.20
C TYR A 81 9.18 6.14 5.24
N VAL A 82 9.09 7.16 4.38
CA VAL A 82 10.06 8.27 4.35
C VAL A 82 10.12 9.00 5.68
N ASN A 83 8.98 9.23 6.32
CA ASN A 83 8.91 9.91 7.62
C ASN A 83 9.62 9.13 8.72
N ILE A 84 9.41 7.81 8.80
CA ILE A 84 10.11 6.93 9.75
C ILE A 84 11.63 6.98 9.48
N ILE A 85 12.06 6.85 8.23
CA ILE A 85 13.49 6.85 7.91
C ILE A 85 14.15 8.19 8.26
N ILE A 86 13.55 9.31 7.86
CA ILE A 86 14.16 10.64 8.05
C ILE A 86 14.13 11.07 9.53
N HIS A 87 13.02 10.86 10.23
CA HIS A 87 12.81 11.47 11.55
C HIS A 87 13.07 10.54 12.73
N ASP A 88 13.08 9.23 12.51
CA ASP A 88 13.27 8.23 13.57
C ASP A 88 14.56 7.43 13.37
N TYR A 89 14.83 6.94 12.16
CA TYR A 89 16.01 6.09 11.91
C TYR A 89 17.33 6.85 11.77
N LEU A 90 17.34 7.97 11.03
CA LEU A 90 18.56 8.75 10.74
C LEU A 90 18.90 9.80 11.81
N ARG A 91 18.03 9.99 12.80
CA ARG A 91 18.19 11.03 13.82
C ARG A 91 19.19 10.62 14.89
#